data_AF-R0GYK0-F1
#
_entry.id   AF-R0GYK0-F1
#
_cell.length_a   1.000
_cell.length_b   1.000
_cell.length_c   1.000
_cell.angle_alpha   90.00
_cell.angle_beta   90.00
_cell.angle_gamma   90.00
#
_symmetry.space_group_name_H-M   'P 1'
#
loop_
_entity.id
_entity.type
_entity.pdbx_description
1 polymer ?
#
loop_
_entity_poly.entity_id
_entity_poly.type
_entity_poly.pdbx_seq_one_letter_code
_entity_poly.pdbx_strand_id
1 'polypeptide(L)'
;MASVTSIATPYPSSSQALRLKSTGNTLFSVGVRSAAMGCSSVQRTLKIRCASTKPAKPAAEVDWKQKRELLLEKRVRSVDVKEALRLQKENNFVILDVRPEAEYKAGHPPGAINVEMYRLIREWTAWDIARRLGFAFFGIFSGTEENPEFIQSVEAKLDKEAKIIVACSSAGTMKPTQNLPEGQQSRSLIAAYLLVLNGYKNVFHLEGGIYTWSKEGLPVEAIEED
;
A
#
# COMPACT_ATOMS: atom_id res chain seq x y z
N MET A 1 -25.66 5.52 -60.29
CA MET A 1 -24.82 6.68 -60.61
C MET A 1 -23.72 6.78 -59.58
N ALA A 2 -22.48 6.78 -60.06
CA ALA A 2 -21.25 6.82 -59.28
C ALA A 2 -21.03 8.20 -58.63
N SER A 3 -20.27 8.26 -57.54
CA SER A 3 -18.93 8.86 -57.61
C SER A 3 -18.10 8.57 -56.36
N VAL A 4 -16.81 8.40 -56.59
CA VAL A 4 -15.73 7.93 -55.72
C VAL A 4 -14.74 9.07 -55.58
N THR A 5 -14.19 9.32 -54.39
CA THR A 5 -12.84 9.94 -54.13
C THR A 5 -12.66 9.97 -52.60
N SER A 6 -11.70 9.33 -51.90
CA SER A 6 -10.29 8.95 -52.10
C SER A 6 -9.27 9.98 -51.58
N ILE A 7 -8.29 9.47 -50.78
CA ILE A 7 -6.91 9.97 -50.51
C ILE A 7 -6.81 11.19 -49.55
N ALA A 8 -5.86 11.31 -48.61
CA ALA A 8 -4.73 10.50 -48.13
C ALA A 8 -4.25 11.02 -46.75
N THR A 9 -3.50 10.17 -46.05
CA THR A 9 -2.62 10.51 -44.91
C THR A 9 -1.26 11.02 -45.40
N PRO A 10 -0.51 11.79 -44.58
CA PRO A 10 0.93 11.91 -44.77
C PRO A 10 1.77 11.70 -43.49
N TYR A 11 2.63 10.67 -43.54
CA TYR A 11 4.08 10.63 -43.20
C TYR A 11 4.61 11.01 -41.78
N PRO A 12 5.92 10.84 -41.47
CA PRO A 12 6.96 9.87 -41.91
C PRO A 12 7.61 9.13 -40.71
N SER A 13 8.10 7.89 -40.86
CA SER A 13 9.46 7.44 -41.25
C SER A 13 10.60 7.59 -40.23
N SER A 14 11.26 6.46 -40.06
CA SER A 14 12.49 6.11 -39.32
C SER A 14 13.69 7.04 -39.49
N SER A 15 14.57 7.04 -38.49
CA SER A 15 15.99 7.37 -38.66
C SER A 15 16.84 6.58 -37.68
N GLN A 16 18.07 6.33 -38.10
CA GLN A 16 18.84 5.13 -37.89
C GLN A 16 19.77 5.18 -36.67
N ALA A 17 20.22 3.99 -36.30
CA ALA A 17 21.32 3.72 -35.41
C ALA A 17 22.64 4.35 -35.90
N LEU A 18 23.44 4.85 -34.96
CA LEU A 18 24.87 5.09 -35.17
C LEU A 18 25.66 4.27 -34.14
N ARG A 19 26.23 3.18 -34.65
CA ARG A 19 27.36 2.45 -34.08
C ARG A 19 28.58 3.35 -34.11
N LEU A 20 29.28 3.49 -33.00
CA LEU A 20 30.70 3.86 -33.00
C LEU A 20 31.51 2.59 -32.71
N LYS A 21 32.20 2.07 -33.72
CA LYS A 21 33.35 1.18 -33.54
C LYS A 21 34.60 2.04 -33.72
N SER A 22 35.54 1.95 -32.78
CA SER A 22 36.92 2.32 -33.01
C SER A 22 37.81 1.12 -32.65
N THR A 23 38.33 0.51 -33.70
CA THR A 23 39.56 -0.30 -33.78
C THR A 23 40.73 0.50 -33.20
N GLY A 24 41.64 -0.01 -32.36
CA GLY A 24 42.49 -1.18 -32.53
C GLY A 24 43.94 -0.70 -32.46
N ASN A 25 44.79 -1.35 -31.65
CA ASN A 25 46.21 -1.60 -31.94
C ASN A 25 46.87 -2.42 -30.81
N THR A 26 47.16 -3.67 -31.14
CA THR A 26 48.42 -4.40 -30.86
C THR A 26 49.65 -3.52 -31.10
N LEU A 27 50.85 -3.66 -30.54
CA LEU A 27 51.64 -4.67 -29.81
C LEU A 27 52.86 -3.87 -29.29
N PHE A 28 53.47 -4.21 -28.15
CA PHE A 28 54.95 -4.24 -28.01
C PHE A 28 55.32 -4.77 -26.61
N SER A 29 56.02 -5.90 -26.61
CA SER A 29 56.71 -6.46 -25.46
C SER A 29 58.09 -5.82 -25.33
N VAL A 30 58.43 -5.30 -24.16
CA VAL A 30 59.83 -5.21 -23.70
C VAL A 30 59.84 -5.55 -22.21
N GLY A 31 60.51 -6.64 -21.87
CA GLY A 31 60.81 -6.99 -20.50
C GLY A 31 61.94 -6.12 -19.95
N VAL A 32 61.75 -5.61 -18.75
CA VAL A 32 62.86 -5.20 -17.87
C VAL A 32 62.63 -5.87 -16.53
N ARG A 33 63.52 -6.79 -16.19
CA ARG A 33 63.63 -7.35 -14.83
C ARG A 33 64.20 -6.24 -13.95
N SER A 34 63.50 -5.90 -12.87
CA SER A 34 64.13 -5.22 -11.75
C SER A 34 63.68 -5.89 -10.46
N ALA A 35 64.66 -6.37 -9.70
CA ALA A 35 64.49 -7.02 -8.42
C ALA A 35 64.44 -5.97 -7.30
N ALA A 36 63.73 -6.35 -6.24
CA ALA A 36 63.78 -5.82 -4.87
C ALA A 36 63.30 -4.37 -4.64
N MET A 37 62.20 -4.23 -3.89
CA MET A 37 62.25 -4.09 -2.43
C MET A 37 60.82 -4.10 -1.87
N GLY A 38 60.61 -4.93 -0.84
CA GLY A 38 59.32 -5.05 -0.18
C GLY A 38 58.91 -3.74 0.49
N CYS A 39 57.77 -3.22 0.07
CA CYS A 39 56.95 -2.35 0.89
C CYS A 39 55.61 -3.08 1.04
N SER A 40 55.40 -3.71 2.20
CA SER A 40 54.12 -4.31 2.54
C SER A 40 53.10 -3.20 2.71
N SER A 41 52.45 -2.80 1.62
CA SER A 41 51.24 -2.00 1.71
C SER A 41 50.20 -2.89 2.37
N VAL A 42 50.02 -2.69 3.68
CA VAL A 42 48.89 -3.24 4.40
C VAL A 42 47.66 -2.62 3.75
N GLN A 43 47.06 -3.32 2.79
CA GLN A 43 45.74 -3.01 2.29
C GLN A 43 44.81 -3.18 3.48
N ARG A 44 44.62 -2.10 4.25
CA ARG A 44 43.55 -2.01 5.23
C ARG A 44 42.27 -2.06 4.44
N THR A 45 41.74 -3.26 4.25
CA THR A 45 40.34 -3.45 3.88
C THR A 45 39.53 -2.76 4.97
N LEU A 46 39.02 -1.57 4.67
CA LEU A 46 37.99 -0.93 5.46
C LEU A 46 36.79 -1.88 5.46
N LYS A 47 36.67 -2.72 6.49
CA LYS A 47 35.41 -3.37 6.81
C LYS A 47 34.47 -2.25 7.24
N ILE A 48 33.69 -1.75 6.28
CA ILE A 48 32.52 -0.93 6.56
C ILE A 48 31.62 -1.80 7.45
N ARG A 49 31.69 -1.57 8.77
CA ARG A 49 30.74 -2.17 9.69
C ARG A 49 29.42 -1.46 9.42
N CYS A 50 28.41 -2.26 9.11
CA CYS A 50 27.06 -1.83 8.74
C CYS A 50 26.66 -0.54 9.46
N ALA A 51 26.22 0.45 8.67
CA ALA A 51 25.50 1.59 9.21
C ALA A 51 24.36 1.04 10.08
N SER A 52 24.37 1.39 11.36
CA SER A 52 23.37 0.97 12.33
C SER A 52 22.02 1.55 11.92
N THR A 53 21.31 0.87 11.02
CA THR A 53 19.91 1.17 10.72
C THR A 53 19.14 0.88 11.99
N LYS A 54 18.60 1.92 12.63
CA LYS A 54 17.64 1.74 13.72
C LYS A 54 16.58 0.72 13.27
N PRO A 55 16.13 -0.19 14.15
CA PRO A 55 15.07 -1.11 13.80
C PRO A 55 13.87 -0.32 13.25
N ALA A 56 13.23 -0.84 12.19
CA ALA A 56 12.06 -0.21 11.61
C ALA A 56 10.99 -0.03 12.68
N LYS A 57 10.48 1.19 12.85
CA LYS A 57 9.42 1.47 13.81
C LYS A 57 8.19 0.63 13.48
N PRO A 58 7.47 0.10 14.49
CA PRO A 58 6.20 -0.58 14.24
C PRO A 58 5.20 0.39 13.59
N ALA A 59 4.35 -0.10 12.68
CA ALA A 59 3.42 0.73 11.92
C ALA A 59 2.52 1.59 12.82
N ALA A 60 2.18 1.12 14.02
CA ALA A 60 1.43 1.87 15.02
C ALA A 60 2.12 3.18 15.46
N GLU A 61 3.46 3.19 15.59
CA GLU A 61 4.23 4.32 16.12
C GLU A 61 4.51 5.40 15.07
N VAL A 62 4.39 5.07 13.78
CA VAL A 62 4.66 5.99 12.69
C VAL A 62 3.60 7.10 12.65
N ASP A 63 4.06 8.34 12.61
CA ASP A 63 3.20 9.52 12.55
C ASP A 63 2.33 9.52 11.29
N TRP A 64 1.11 10.07 11.40
CA TRP A 64 0.17 10.10 10.29
C TRP A 64 0.75 10.78 9.04
N LYS A 65 1.52 11.86 9.22
CA LYS A 65 2.14 12.59 8.11
C LYS A 65 3.03 11.69 7.27
N GLN A 66 3.83 10.85 7.92
CA GLN A 66 4.75 9.92 7.25
C GLN A 66 3.98 8.79 6.54
N LYS A 67 2.92 8.27 7.18
CA LYS A 67 2.04 7.28 6.54
C LYS A 67 1.39 7.85 5.29
N ARG A 68 0.85 9.07 5.37
CA ARG A 68 0.23 9.78 4.27
C ARG A 68 1.21 10.03 3.13
N GLU A 69 2.42 10.48 3.44
CA GLU A 69 3.46 10.73 2.44
C GLU A 69 3.79 9.45 1.66
N LEU A 70 3.94 8.30 2.34
CA LEU A 70 4.15 7.02 1.67
C LEU A 70 2.95 6.62 0.79
N LEU A 71 1.72 6.80 1.28
CA LEU A 71 0.51 6.50 0.50
C LEU A 71 0.44 7.33 -0.78
N LEU A 72 0.80 8.62 -0.70
CA LEU A 72 0.85 9.51 -1.85
C LEU A 72 1.98 9.12 -2.82
N GLU A 73 3.17 8.80 -2.31
CA GLU A 73 4.30 8.31 -3.12
C GLU A 73 3.93 7.06 -3.90
N LYS A 74 3.21 6.14 -3.25
CA LYS A 74 2.75 4.87 -3.81
C LYS A 74 1.45 5.00 -4.61
N ARG A 75 0.99 6.24 -4.83
CA ARG A 75 -0.16 6.59 -5.66
C ARG A 75 -1.46 5.93 -5.21
N VAL A 76 -1.64 5.73 -3.91
CA VAL A 76 -2.92 5.31 -3.35
C VAL A 76 -3.93 6.42 -3.58
N ARG A 77 -5.03 6.11 -4.26
CA ARG A 77 -6.07 7.08 -4.59
C ARG A 77 -7.31 6.85 -3.74
N SER A 78 -7.92 7.94 -3.28
CA SER A 78 -9.27 7.90 -2.73
C SER A 78 -10.29 7.90 -3.88
N VAL A 79 -11.30 7.05 -3.78
CA VAL A 79 -12.43 6.97 -4.73
C VAL A 79 -13.73 7.19 -3.98
N ASP A 80 -14.70 7.83 -4.63
CA ASP A 80 -16.05 7.96 -4.07
C ASP A 80 -16.82 6.63 -4.13
N VAL A 81 -17.92 6.53 -3.39
CA VAL A 81 -18.69 5.29 -3.28
C VAL A 81 -19.35 4.84 -4.59
N LYS A 82 -19.75 5.79 -5.46
CA LYS A 82 -20.36 5.47 -6.77
C LYS A 82 -19.29 5.05 -7.77
N GLU A 83 -18.15 5.72 -7.77
CA GLU A 83 -16.96 5.32 -8.53
C GLU A 83 -16.49 3.93 -8.08
N ALA A 84 -16.44 3.65 -6.78
CA ALA A 84 -16.04 2.33 -6.26
C ALA A 84 -16.96 1.22 -6.76
N LEU A 85 -18.28 1.42 -6.75
CA LEU A 85 -19.23 0.47 -7.34
C LEU A 85 -18.99 0.27 -8.84
N ARG A 86 -18.71 1.34 -9.58
CA ARG A 86 -18.39 1.27 -11.01
C ARG A 86 -17.10 0.47 -11.24
N LEU A 87 -16.05 0.74 -10.48
CA LEU A 87 -14.76 0.04 -10.56
C LEU A 87 -14.89 -1.45 -10.20
N GLN A 88 -15.73 -1.78 -9.22
CA GLN A 88 -16.04 -3.17 -8.87
C GLN A 88 -16.66 -3.92 -10.06
N LYS A 89 -17.65 -3.31 -10.73
CA LYS A 89 -18.37 -3.93 -11.85
C LYS A 89 -17.59 -3.97 -13.16
N GLU A 90 -16.87 -2.90 -13.49
CA GLU A 90 -16.25 -2.73 -14.82
C GLU A 90 -14.78 -3.14 -14.85
N ASN A 91 -14.07 -3.08 -13.71
CA ASN A 91 -12.62 -3.22 -13.68
C ASN A 91 -12.12 -4.31 -12.73
N ASN A 92 -13.03 -5.14 -12.19
CA ASN A 92 -12.76 -6.25 -11.26
C ASN A 92 -12.00 -5.81 -10.02
N PHE A 93 -12.39 -4.68 -9.44
CA PHE A 93 -11.87 -4.26 -8.14
C PHE A 93 -12.55 -5.03 -7.03
N VAL A 94 -11.77 -5.43 -6.02
CA VAL A 94 -12.27 -6.08 -4.81
C VAL A 94 -12.32 -5.06 -3.70
N ILE A 95 -13.46 -4.96 -3.02
CA ILE A 95 -13.58 -4.15 -1.81
C ILE A 95 -13.10 -4.98 -0.62
N LEU A 96 -12.10 -4.48 0.10
CA LEU A 96 -11.58 -5.07 1.33
C LEU A 96 -12.17 -4.31 2.52
N ASP A 97 -13.11 -4.94 3.23
CA ASP A 97 -13.70 -4.40 4.45
C ASP A 97 -12.83 -4.76 5.66
N VAL A 98 -12.28 -3.75 6.33
CA VAL A 98 -11.38 -3.93 7.49
C VAL A 98 -12.07 -3.75 8.84
N ARG A 99 -13.41 -3.70 8.86
CA ARG A 99 -14.21 -3.67 10.08
C ARG A 99 -14.26 -5.04 10.76
N PRO A 100 -14.59 -5.11 12.06
CA PRO A 100 -14.92 -6.36 12.74
C PRO A 100 -15.99 -7.15 12.00
N GLU A 101 -15.93 -8.47 12.09
CA GLU A 101 -16.83 -9.39 11.40
C GLU A 101 -18.31 -9.09 11.71
N ALA A 102 -18.63 -8.73 12.95
CA ALA A 102 -19.99 -8.35 13.34
C ALA A 102 -20.54 -7.14 12.54
N GLU A 103 -19.70 -6.12 12.28
CA GLU A 103 -20.11 -4.96 11.47
C GLU A 103 -20.27 -5.33 9.99
N TYR A 104 -19.46 -6.28 9.50
CA TYR A 104 -19.54 -6.77 8.14
C TYR A 104 -20.80 -7.61 7.93
N LYS A 105 -21.10 -8.55 8.83
CA LYS A 105 -22.31 -9.39 8.79
C LYS A 105 -23.60 -8.56 8.80
N ALA A 106 -23.63 -7.49 9.58
CA ALA A 106 -24.77 -6.57 9.63
C ALA A 106 -25.03 -5.82 8.30
N GLY A 107 -24.03 -5.69 7.44
CA GLY A 107 -24.17 -5.06 6.13
C GLY A 107 -22.84 -4.65 5.51
N HIS A 108 -22.59 -5.10 4.29
CA HIS A 108 -21.37 -4.80 3.51
C HIS A 108 -21.66 -4.69 2.00
N PRO A 109 -20.76 -4.09 1.20
CA PRO A 109 -20.90 -4.08 -0.26
C PRO A 109 -20.86 -5.50 -0.85
N PRO A 110 -21.65 -5.79 -1.89
CA PRO A 110 -21.74 -7.13 -2.46
C PRO A 110 -20.39 -7.62 -2.98
N GLY A 111 -20.04 -8.87 -2.67
CA GLY A 111 -18.75 -9.46 -3.05
C GLY A 111 -17.52 -8.80 -2.40
N ALA A 112 -17.70 -7.97 -1.37
CA ALA A 112 -16.59 -7.48 -0.55
C ALA A 112 -15.98 -8.61 0.27
N ILE A 113 -14.68 -8.55 0.55
CA ILE A 113 -13.97 -9.50 1.40
C ILE A 113 -13.73 -8.85 2.77
N ASN A 114 -14.10 -9.54 3.85
CA ASN A 114 -13.76 -9.10 5.21
C ASN A 114 -12.40 -9.63 5.67
N VAL A 115 -11.56 -8.73 6.17
CA VAL A 115 -10.35 -9.05 6.94
C VAL A 115 -10.19 -8.02 8.06
N GLU A 116 -10.41 -8.44 9.30
CA GLU A 116 -10.37 -7.55 10.46
C GLU A 116 -8.97 -6.96 10.69
N MET A 117 -8.87 -5.63 10.67
CA MET A 117 -7.64 -4.93 11.07
C MET A 117 -7.46 -4.91 12.60
N TYR A 118 -8.57 -4.70 13.32
CA TYR A 118 -8.57 -4.55 14.77
C TYR A 118 -9.46 -5.60 15.39
N ARG A 119 -8.89 -6.38 16.31
CA ARG A 119 -9.61 -7.38 17.10
C ARG A 119 -10.00 -6.80 18.45
N LEU A 120 -11.11 -7.27 19.01
CA LEU A 120 -11.45 -7.00 20.40
C LEU A 120 -10.40 -7.67 21.30
N ILE A 121 -9.95 -6.98 22.36
CA ILE A 121 -9.11 -7.59 23.38
C ILE A 121 -9.94 -8.67 24.08
N ARG A 122 -9.80 -9.93 23.65
CA ARG A 122 -10.48 -11.10 24.26
C ARG A 122 -9.61 -11.76 25.33
N GLU A 123 -8.31 -11.50 25.31
CA GLU A 123 -7.34 -12.12 26.21
C GLU A 123 -7.37 -11.45 27.59
N TRP A 124 -7.44 -12.27 28.63
CA TRP A 124 -7.43 -11.87 30.04
C TRP A 124 -6.03 -11.99 30.62
N THR A 125 -5.04 -11.51 29.88
CA THR A 125 -3.66 -11.43 30.37
C THR A 125 -3.58 -10.30 31.40
N ALA A 126 -2.76 -10.47 32.44
CA ALA A 126 -2.64 -9.47 33.52
C ALA A 126 -2.31 -8.06 32.98
N TRP A 127 -1.55 -7.99 31.90
CA TRP A 127 -1.23 -6.75 31.19
C TRP A 127 -2.44 -6.14 30.47
N ASP A 128 -3.29 -6.95 29.84
CA ASP A 128 -4.49 -6.48 29.15
C ASP A 128 -5.56 -6.02 30.14
N ILE A 129 -5.66 -6.68 31.30
CA ILE A 129 -6.52 -6.23 32.40
C ILE A 129 -6.05 -4.87 32.91
N ALA A 130 -4.75 -4.70 33.15
CA ALA A 130 -4.19 -3.42 33.58
C ALA A 130 -4.44 -2.31 32.53
N ARG A 131 -4.23 -2.62 31.24
CA ARG A 131 -4.49 -1.68 30.14
C ARG A 131 -5.97 -1.32 30.04
N ARG A 132 -6.87 -2.31 30.18
CA ARG A 132 -8.32 -2.14 30.16
C ARG A 132 -8.82 -1.33 31.35
N LEU A 133 -8.29 -1.56 32.54
CA LEU A 133 -8.60 -0.75 33.73
C LEU A 133 -8.12 0.70 33.57
N GLY A 134 -6.91 0.89 33.03
CA GLY A 134 -6.40 2.22 32.69
C GLY A 134 -7.30 2.93 31.69
N PHE A 135 -7.68 2.26 30.59
CA PHE A 135 -8.60 2.83 29.61
C PHE A 135 -10.00 3.09 30.16
N ALA A 136 -10.54 2.20 31.00
CA ALA A 136 -11.82 2.38 31.67
C ALA A 136 -11.82 3.59 32.61
N PHE A 137 -10.70 3.87 33.29
CA PHE A 137 -10.53 5.10 34.08
C PHE A 137 -10.67 6.38 33.23
N PHE A 138 -10.27 6.33 31.95
CA PHE A 138 -10.49 7.41 30.99
C PHE A 138 -11.81 7.28 30.20
N GLY A 139 -12.73 6.40 30.62
CA GLY A 139 -14.04 6.20 29.98
C GLY A 139 -14.03 5.39 28.69
N ILE A 140 -12.92 4.72 28.36
CA ILE A 140 -12.77 3.87 27.17
C ILE A 140 -12.98 2.41 27.58
N PHE A 141 -14.18 1.88 27.35
CA PHE A 141 -14.56 0.52 27.77
C PHE A 141 -14.36 -0.55 26.68
N SER A 142 -14.21 -0.13 25.43
CA SER A 142 -14.05 -1.00 24.26
C SER A 142 -12.65 -0.86 23.66
N GLY A 143 -11.66 -1.41 24.35
CA GLY A 143 -10.29 -1.48 23.84
C GLY A 143 -10.21 -2.43 22.64
N THR A 144 -9.65 -1.94 21.54
CA THR A 144 -9.31 -2.75 20.36
C THR A 144 -7.80 -2.86 20.24
N GLU A 145 -7.32 -4.00 19.73
CA GLU A 145 -5.90 -4.27 19.49
C GLU A 145 -5.69 -4.50 17.99
N GLU A 146 -4.49 -4.16 17.48
CA GLU A 146 -4.09 -4.50 16.11
C GLU A 146 -4.06 -6.03 15.93
N ASN A 147 -4.63 -6.52 14.84
CA ASN A 147 -4.62 -7.94 14.51
C ASN A 147 -3.27 -8.32 13.86
N PRO A 148 -2.41 -9.12 14.53
CA PRO A 148 -1.13 -9.53 13.94
C PRO A 148 -1.31 -10.42 12.69
N GLU A 149 -2.45 -11.10 12.58
CA GLU A 149 -2.78 -11.99 11.46
C GLU A 149 -3.37 -11.27 10.25
N PHE A 150 -3.50 -9.94 10.30
CA PHE A 150 -4.13 -9.14 9.26
C PHE A 150 -3.50 -9.39 7.87
N ILE A 151 -2.18 -9.21 7.74
CA ILE A 151 -1.51 -9.37 6.45
C ILE A 151 -1.56 -10.81 5.94
N GLN A 152 -1.37 -11.79 6.82
CA GLN A 152 -1.46 -13.21 6.45
C GLN A 152 -2.84 -13.56 5.91
N SER A 153 -3.88 -13.02 6.55
CA SER A 153 -5.28 -13.21 6.13
C SER A 153 -5.59 -12.54 4.80
N VAL A 154 -4.98 -11.38 4.50
CA VAL A 154 -5.10 -10.74 3.18
C VAL A 154 -4.35 -11.54 2.12
N GLU A 155 -3.11 -11.96 2.38
CA GLU A 155 -2.29 -12.74 1.44
C GLU A 155 -2.95 -14.08 1.08
N ALA A 156 -3.68 -14.71 2.01
CA ALA A 156 -4.44 -15.92 1.75
C ALA A 156 -5.65 -15.73 0.81
N LYS A 157 -6.21 -14.52 0.74
CA LYS A 157 -7.44 -14.21 -0.03
C LYS A 157 -7.19 -13.39 -1.30
N LEU A 158 -6.10 -12.61 -1.34
CA LEU A 158 -5.85 -11.60 -2.37
C LEU A 158 -4.38 -11.59 -2.81
N ASP A 159 -4.18 -11.68 -4.13
CA ASP A 159 -2.88 -11.53 -4.76
C ASP A 159 -2.32 -10.11 -4.64
N LYS A 160 -0.99 -9.97 -4.64
CA LYS A 160 -0.31 -8.65 -4.52
C LYS A 160 -0.58 -7.70 -5.70
N GLU A 161 -0.98 -8.25 -6.84
CA GLU A 161 -1.36 -7.50 -8.04
C GLU A 161 -2.87 -7.20 -8.11
N ALA A 162 -3.67 -7.75 -7.20
CA ALA A 162 -5.12 -7.52 -7.18
C ALA A 162 -5.44 -6.03 -6.99
N LYS A 163 -6.53 -5.59 -7.60
CA LYS A 163 -7.01 -4.21 -7.49
C LYS A 163 -7.93 -4.12 -6.27
N ILE A 164 -7.47 -3.44 -5.23
CA ILE A 164 -8.09 -3.47 -3.91
C ILE A 164 -8.61 -2.07 -3.55
N ILE A 165 -9.85 -1.98 -3.10
CA ILE A 165 -10.44 -0.78 -2.51
C ILE A 165 -10.64 -1.04 -1.03
N VAL A 166 -9.89 -0.37 -0.17
CA VAL A 166 -9.96 -0.58 1.28
C VAL A 166 -11.06 0.28 1.90
N ALA A 167 -11.94 -0.34 2.68
CA ALA A 167 -13.10 0.29 3.29
C ALA A 167 -13.15 0.05 4.81
N CYS A 168 -13.62 1.07 5.54
CA CYS A 168 -14.01 0.96 6.96
C CYS A 168 -15.33 1.72 7.19
N SER A 169 -15.79 1.87 8.44
CA SER A 169 -17.13 2.42 8.71
C SER A 169 -17.31 3.86 8.19
N SER A 170 -16.47 4.81 8.63
CA SER A 170 -16.59 6.24 8.25
C SER A 170 -15.51 6.73 7.28
N ALA A 171 -14.50 5.90 7.00
CA ALA A 171 -13.26 6.29 6.32
C ALA A 171 -12.54 7.50 6.93
N GLY A 172 -11.47 7.93 6.28
CA GLY A 172 -10.71 9.14 6.59
C GLY A 172 -10.51 9.96 5.31
N THR A 173 -9.56 10.88 5.30
CA THR A 173 -9.24 11.64 4.09
C THR A 173 -7.74 11.88 3.95
N MET A 174 -7.22 11.67 2.75
CA MET A 174 -5.85 12.07 2.39
C MET A 174 -5.78 13.52 1.89
N LYS A 175 -6.95 14.15 1.63
CA LYS A 175 -7.04 15.52 1.14
C LYS A 175 -6.88 16.49 2.31
N PRO A 176 -5.95 17.45 2.24
CA PRO A 176 -5.78 18.45 3.27
C PRO A 176 -6.97 19.42 3.28
N THR A 177 -7.39 19.84 4.47
CA THR A 177 -8.42 20.87 4.67
C THR A 177 -7.90 21.94 5.63
N GLN A 178 -8.58 23.09 5.74
CA GLN A 178 -8.14 24.19 6.62
C GLN A 178 -7.96 23.75 8.08
N ASN A 179 -8.84 22.85 8.57
CA ASN A 179 -8.79 22.33 9.94
C ASN A 179 -7.89 21.09 10.08
N LEU A 180 -7.61 20.39 8.98
CA LEU A 180 -6.84 19.14 8.95
C LEU A 180 -5.79 19.23 7.83
N PRO A 181 -4.65 19.89 8.08
CA PRO A 181 -3.64 20.15 7.05
C PRO A 181 -3.00 18.87 6.51
N GLU A 182 -3.03 17.77 7.28
CA GLU A 182 -2.56 16.46 6.85
C GLU A 182 -3.71 15.49 6.54
N GLY A 183 -4.95 15.97 6.45
CA GLY A 183 -6.13 15.13 6.35
C GLY A 183 -6.45 14.39 7.66
N GLN A 184 -7.19 13.28 7.55
CA GLN A 184 -7.66 12.50 8.69
C GLN A 184 -7.29 11.02 8.52
N GLN A 185 -6.55 10.48 9.49
CA GLN A 185 -6.28 9.05 9.58
C GLN A 185 -7.56 8.26 9.88
N SER A 186 -7.65 7.05 9.33
CA SER A 186 -8.73 6.10 9.60
C SER A 186 -8.20 4.66 9.57
N ARG A 187 -9.01 3.71 10.04
CA ARG A 187 -8.70 2.26 9.96
C ARG A 187 -8.38 1.81 8.52
N SER A 188 -9.13 2.29 7.54
CA SER A 188 -8.92 1.97 6.12
C SER A 188 -7.61 2.54 5.56
N LEU A 189 -7.19 3.73 6.01
CA LEU A 189 -5.91 4.33 5.59
C LEU A 189 -4.69 3.64 6.23
N ILE A 190 -4.81 3.23 7.50
CA ILE A 190 -3.79 2.40 8.16
C ILE A 190 -3.66 1.06 7.45
N ALA A 191 -4.79 0.43 7.09
CA ALA A 191 -4.80 -0.80 6.31
C ALA A 191 -4.16 -0.62 4.94
N ALA A 192 -4.50 0.44 4.20
CA ALA A 192 -3.87 0.74 2.93
C ALA A 192 -2.34 0.91 3.08
N TYR A 193 -1.89 1.57 4.15
CA TYR A 193 -0.47 1.73 4.44
C TYR A 193 0.23 0.38 4.66
N LEU A 194 -0.38 -0.50 5.45
CA LEU A 194 0.14 -1.85 5.69
C LEU A 194 0.18 -2.71 4.42
N LEU A 195 -0.84 -2.63 3.56
CA LEU A 195 -0.85 -3.33 2.27
C LEU A 195 0.29 -2.84 1.37
N VAL A 196 0.45 -1.52 1.26
CA VAL A 196 1.51 -0.92 0.45
C VAL A 196 2.90 -1.32 0.95
N LEU A 197 3.11 -1.35 2.27
CA LEU A 197 4.37 -1.84 2.86
C LEU A 197 4.66 -3.31 2.50
N ASN A 198 3.62 -4.14 2.38
CA ASN A 198 3.73 -5.57 2.05
C ASN A 198 3.73 -5.86 0.53
N GLY A 199 3.85 -4.82 -0.29
CA GLY A 199 4.08 -4.92 -1.73
C GLY A 199 2.83 -4.95 -2.60
N TYR A 200 1.65 -4.65 -2.04
CA TYR A 200 0.43 -4.48 -2.85
C TYR A 200 0.51 -3.21 -3.70
N LYS A 201 0.29 -3.35 -5.01
CA LYS A 201 0.53 -2.25 -5.97
C LYS A 201 -0.72 -1.44 -6.29
N ASN A 202 -1.88 -2.09 -6.34
CA ASN A 202 -3.12 -1.48 -6.82
C ASN A 202 -4.08 -1.21 -5.66
N VAL A 203 -3.63 -0.39 -4.70
CA VAL A 203 -4.40 -0.06 -3.48
C VAL A 203 -5.12 1.27 -3.63
N PHE A 204 -6.41 1.25 -3.32
CA PHE A 204 -7.32 2.38 -3.35
C PHE A 204 -8.01 2.50 -2.00
N HIS A 205 -8.51 3.69 -1.70
CA HIS A 205 -9.18 4.00 -0.44
C HIS A 205 -10.63 4.44 -0.72
N LEU A 206 -11.60 3.84 -0.05
CA LEU A 206 -13.01 4.23 -0.16
C LEU A 206 -13.29 5.49 0.67
N GLU A 207 -13.55 6.62 0.01
CA GLU A 207 -13.91 7.87 0.69
C GLU A 207 -15.34 7.78 1.27
N GLY A 208 -15.53 8.29 2.49
CA GLY A 208 -16.82 8.23 3.20
C GLY A 208 -17.20 6.86 3.79
N GLY A 209 -16.48 5.79 3.43
CA GLY A 209 -16.59 4.46 4.01
C GLY A 209 -17.94 3.77 3.75
N ILE A 210 -18.20 2.70 4.50
CA ILE A 210 -19.44 1.92 4.38
C ILE A 210 -20.67 2.73 4.82
N TYR A 211 -20.51 3.67 5.76
CA TYR A 211 -21.58 4.57 6.16
C TYR A 211 -22.12 5.37 4.97
N THR A 212 -21.22 5.99 4.19
CA THR A 212 -21.63 6.76 3.00
C THR A 212 -22.17 5.83 1.91
N TRP A 213 -21.62 4.63 1.76
CA TRP A 213 -22.12 3.63 0.82
C TRP A 213 -23.60 3.30 1.08
N SER A 214 -23.94 2.97 2.32
CA SER A 214 -25.32 2.68 2.72
C SER A 214 -26.22 3.92 2.64
N LYS A 215 -25.70 5.10 3.02
CA LYS A 215 -26.43 6.38 2.96
C LYS A 215 -26.84 6.75 1.53
N GLU A 216 -25.98 6.49 0.56
CA GLU A 216 -26.25 6.72 -0.86
C GLU A 216 -27.18 5.65 -1.49
N GLY A 217 -27.66 4.68 -0.70
CA GLY A 217 -28.59 3.65 -1.16
C GLY A 217 -27.97 2.66 -2.14
N LEU A 218 -26.64 2.46 -2.06
CA LEU A 218 -25.95 1.48 -2.90
C LEU A 218 -26.27 0.04 -2.44
N PRO A 219 -26.08 -0.98 -3.30
CA PRO A 219 -26.37 -2.37 -2.95
C PRO A 219 -25.58 -2.84 -1.72
N VAL A 220 -26.24 -3.57 -0.82
CA VAL A 220 -25.67 -4.11 0.42
C VAL A 220 -26.08 -5.57 0.56
N GLU A 221 -25.16 -6.41 1.00
CA GLU A 221 -25.38 -7.79 1.44
C GLU A 221 -25.24 -7.86 2.96
N ALA A 222 -26.04 -8.72 3.59
CA ALA A 222 -25.96 -9.04 5.01
C ALA A 222 -25.91 -10.56 5.15
N ILE A 223 -25.19 -11.05 6.16
CA ILE A 223 -25.10 -12.47 6.47
C ILE A 223 -25.92 -12.66 7.74
N GLU A 224 -27.10 -13.27 7.60
CA GLU A 224 -27.89 -13.72 8.73
C GLU A 224 -27.24 -14.98 9.31
N GLU A 225 -26.98 -14.98 10.61
CA GLU A 225 -26.53 -16.18 11.33
C GLU A 225 -27.78 -16.95 11.77
N ASP A 226 -28.06 -18.07 11.10
CA ASP A 226 -29.08 -19.05 11.49
C ASP A 226 -28.65 -19.89 12.72
#